data_AF-A0A928DPE1-F1
#
_entry.id   AF-A0A928DPE1-F1
#
_cell.length_a   1.000
_cell.length_b   1.000
_cell.length_c   1.000
_cell.angle_alpha   90.00
_cell.angle_beta   90.00
_cell.angle_gamma   90.00
#
_symmetry.space_group_name_H-M   'P 1'
#
loop_
_entity.id
_entity.type
_entity.pdbx_description
1 polymer ?
#
loop_
_entity_poly.entity_id
_entity_poly.type
_entity_poly.pdbx_seq_one_letter_code
_entity_poly.pdbx_strand_id
1 'polypeptide(L)'
;MKNQIKKELVKQFSNDLVDALLNAYLKSLAEYRKGNWQYCINEIGQFIEIVRRLIISQLEGRNCPLTEKLSIFSQEELKRLESFSKANEEYRIIIPRVLFMMACLRNKRGAIHPGSINPNKMDARLLLIGAKWIVAELFRLNSKISEHETSDIIEAIVSVEIPLLWNINGKTRVLNTKMLVKDKILCLLYVKSMTEKDLRENIEYQNITMFKKILKKLHAERFLEYSDDTVMLSPLGQKKAEELLK
;
A
#
# COMPACT_ATOMS: atom_id res chain seq x y z
N MET A 1 -0.70 -2.34 11.91
CA MET A 1 -0.16 -1.50 10.82
C MET A 1 -0.41 0.01 11.04
N LYS A 2 -1.61 0.58 10.84
CA LYS A 2 -1.85 2.06 10.98
C LYS A 2 -1.27 2.67 12.26
N ASN A 3 -1.58 2.08 13.42
CA ASN A 3 -1.13 2.60 14.72
C ASN A 3 0.39 2.57 14.88
N GLN A 4 1.06 1.59 14.29
CA GLN A 4 2.51 1.44 14.37
C GLN A 4 3.21 2.46 13.45
N ILE A 5 2.71 2.65 12.23
CA ILE A 5 3.19 3.72 11.34
C ILE A 5 3.01 5.08 12.01
N LYS A 6 1.82 5.34 12.58
CA LYS A 6 1.56 6.56 13.33
C LYS A 6 2.58 6.76 14.47
N LYS A 7 2.78 5.73 15.30
CA LYS A 7 3.70 5.77 16.45
C LYS A 7 5.13 6.17 16.05
N GLU A 8 5.63 5.70 14.92
CA GLU A 8 6.97 6.07 14.46
C GLU A 8 7.01 7.47 13.83
N LEU A 9 6.03 7.82 12.99
CA LEU A 9 6.02 9.11 12.29
C LEU A 9 5.79 10.31 13.23
N VAL A 10 4.99 10.16 14.29
CA VAL A 10 4.76 11.27 15.26
C VAL A 10 5.98 11.62 16.10
N LYS A 11 7.05 10.82 16.04
CA LYS A 11 8.34 11.15 16.68
C LYS A 11 9.05 12.30 15.95
N GLN A 12 8.78 12.46 14.65
CA GLN A 12 9.40 13.47 13.80
C GLN A 12 8.43 14.56 13.36
N PHE A 13 7.15 14.22 13.18
CA PHE A 13 6.15 15.11 12.61
C PHE A 13 5.00 15.39 13.58
N SER A 14 4.29 16.50 13.37
CA SER A 14 3.11 16.83 14.17
C SER A 14 2.00 15.78 13.99
N ASN A 15 1.27 15.51 15.08
CA ASN A 15 0.22 14.49 15.10
C ASN A 15 -0.86 14.76 14.03
N ASP A 16 -1.25 16.02 13.86
CA ASP A 16 -2.25 16.43 12.87
C ASP A 16 -1.83 16.11 11.43
N LEU A 17 -0.55 16.33 11.08
CA LEU A 17 -0.04 16.00 9.75
C LEU A 17 0.05 14.49 9.54
N VAL A 18 0.46 13.72 10.55
CA VAL A 18 0.51 12.25 10.47
C VAL A 18 -0.89 11.65 10.35
N ASP A 19 -1.87 12.17 11.10
CA ASP A 19 -3.26 11.74 10.98
C ASP A 19 -3.85 12.08 9.62
N ALA A 20 -3.61 13.30 9.12
CA ALA A 20 -4.02 13.69 7.78
C ALA A 20 -3.41 12.76 6.71
N LEU A 21 -2.11 12.48 6.80
CA LEU A 21 -1.37 11.60 5.88
C LEU A 21 -2.03 10.21 5.81
N LEU A 22 -2.18 9.58 6.98
CA LEU A 22 -2.72 8.23 7.07
C LEU A 22 -4.19 8.19 6.67
N ASN A 23 -4.97 9.22 6.96
CA ASN A 23 -6.36 9.28 6.55
C ASN A 23 -6.51 9.43 5.02
N ALA A 24 -5.75 10.33 4.38
CA ALA A 24 -5.78 10.47 2.92
C ALA A 24 -5.31 9.18 2.22
N TYR A 25 -4.23 8.56 2.73
CA TYR A 25 -3.76 7.28 2.23
C TYR A 25 -4.82 6.17 2.35
N LEU A 26 -5.41 5.98 3.53
CA LEU A 26 -6.42 4.92 3.76
C LEU A 26 -7.71 5.16 2.98
N LYS A 27 -8.13 6.42 2.78
CA LYS A 27 -9.26 6.74 1.92
C LYS A 27 -8.97 6.43 0.45
N SER A 28 -7.79 6.78 -0.05
CA SER A 28 -7.39 6.42 -1.43
C SER A 28 -7.42 4.89 -1.66
N LEU A 29 -6.94 4.12 -0.69
CA LEU A 29 -7.03 2.65 -0.69
C LEU A 29 -8.48 2.15 -0.75
N ALA A 30 -9.34 2.71 0.11
CA ALA A 30 -10.74 2.33 0.18
C ALA A 30 -11.47 2.60 -1.15
N GLU A 31 -11.23 3.76 -1.75
CA GLU A 31 -11.86 4.12 -3.04
C GLU A 31 -11.30 3.31 -4.21
N TYR A 32 -10.00 3.00 -4.20
CA TYR A 32 -9.41 2.09 -5.18
C TYR A 32 -10.07 0.70 -5.13
N ARG A 33 -10.30 0.16 -3.93
CA ARG A 33 -10.98 -1.13 -3.73
C ARG A 33 -12.42 -1.13 -4.23
N LYS A 34 -13.12 0.00 -4.13
CA LYS A 34 -14.48 0.19 -4.64
C LYS A 34 -14.54 0.33 -6.16
N GLY A 35 -13.41 0.53 -6.84
CA GLY A 35 -13.37 0.89 -8.26
C GLY A 35 -13.68 2.37 -8.54
N ASN A 36 -13.70 3.20 -7.50
CA ASN A 36 -14.03 4.62 -7.60
C ASN A 36 -12.79 5.44 -7.97
N TRP A 37 -12.40 5.41 -9.25
CA TRP A 37 -11.14 6.01 -9.71
C TRP A 37 -11.09 7.52 -9.49
N GLN A 38 -12.19 8.24 -9.73
CA GLN A 38 -12.30 9.69 -9.48
C GLN A 38 -11.92 10.02 -8.02
N TYR A 39 -12.60 9.38 -7.07
CA TYR A 39 -12.41 9.65 -5.64
C TYR A 39 -11.04 9.17 -5.15
N CYS A 40 -10.54 8.03 -5.64
CA CYS A 40 -9.18 7.58 -5.37
C CYS A 40 -8.15 8.65 -5.76
N ILE A 41 -8.24 9.18 -6.98
CA ILE A 41 -7.30 10.19 -7.47
C ILE A 41 -7.46 11.53 -6.71
N ASN A 42 -8.69 11.88 -6.31
CA ASN A 42 -8.95 13.06 -5.48
C ASN A 42 -8.26 12.95 -4.11
N GLU A 43 -8.39 11.82 -3.41
CA GLU A 43 -7.74 11.56 -2.12
C GLU A 43 -6.21 11.55 -2.24
N ILE A 44 -5.67 11.07 -3.37
CA ILE A 44 -4.23 11.18 -3.66
C ILE A 44 -3.80 12.65 -3.75
N GLY A 45 -4.67 13.54 -4.23
CA GLY A 45 -4.41 14.98 -4.22
C GLY A 45 -4.15 15.53 -2.81
N GLN A 46 -5.01 15.17 -1.86
CA GLN A 46 -4.84 15.52 -0.44
C GLN A 46 -3.54 14.93 0.10
N PHE A 47 -3.28 13.66 -0.19
CA PHE A 47 -2.05 12.96 0.20
C PHE A 47 -0.80 13.71 -0.29
N ILE A 48 -0.74 14.12 -1.56
CA ILE A 48 0.39 14.86 -2.13
C ILE A 48 0.64 16.16 -1.35
N GLU A 49 -0.41 16.92 -1.06
CA GLU A 49 -0.28 18.17 -0.31
C GLU A 49 0.27 17.94 1.09
N ILE A 50 -0.23 16.92 1.80
CA ILE A 50 0.22 16.60 3.16
C ILE A 50 1.68 16.15 3.16
N VAL A 51 2.10 15.29 2.22
CA VAL A 51 3.51 14.87 2.15
C VAL A 51 4.42 16.05 1.84
N ARG A 52 3.99 17.00 1.00
CA ARG A 52 4.75 18.25 0.79
C ARG A 52 4.95 19.02 2.10
N ARG A 53 3.92 19.12 2.94
CA ARG A 53 4.03 19.76 4.28
C ARG A 53 5.04 19.02 5.18
N LEU A 54 5.04 17.69 5.16
CA LEU A 54 6.01 16.88 5.91
C LEU A 54 7.44 17.14 5.43
N ILE A 55 7.68 17.17 4.12
CA ILE A 55 8.99 17.46 3.53
C ILE A 55 9.46 18.87 3.90
N ILE A 56 8.60 19.88 3.73
CA ILE A 56 8.91 21.27 4.11
C ILE A 56 9.25 21.33 5.60
N SER A 57 8.45 20.67 6.44
CA SER A 57 8.70 20.64 7.88
C SER A 57 10.06 20.02 8.22
N GLN A 58 10.40 18.93 7.53
CA GLN A 58 11.68 18.23 7.71
C GLN A 58 12.89 19.06 7.27
N LEU A 59 12.80 19.71 6.10
CA LEU A 59 13.92 20.44 5.51
C LEU A 59 14.13 21.80 6.18
N GLU A 60 13.05 22.49 6.53
CA GLU A 60 13.10 23.84 7.12
C GLU A 60 13.18 23.81 8.67
N GLY A 61 13.04 22.63 9.30
CA GLY A 61 13.11 22.47 10.74
C GLY A 61 11.99 23.20 11.50
N ARG A 62 10.84 23.43 10.85
CA ARG A 62 9.66 24.11 11.41
C ARG A 62 8.40 23.28 11.17
N ASN A 63 7.30 23.61 11.85
CA ASN A 63 6.01 23.02 11.50
C ASN A 63 5.40 23.73 10.26
N CYS A 64 4.81 22.96 9.36
CA CYS A 64 4.01 23.46 8.24
C CYS A 64 2.54 23.05 8.44
N PRO A 65 1.72 23.86 9.13
CA PRO A 65 0.34 23.51 9.50
C PRO A 65 -0.56 23.37 8.26
N LEU A 66 -1.67 22.64 8.38
CA LEU A 66 -2.63 22.39 7.29
C LEU A 66 -3.26 23.67 6.70
N THR A 67 -3.28 24.76 7.47
CA THR A 67 -3.85 26.06 7.06
C THR A 67 -2.88 26.91 6.22
N GLU A 68 -1.59 26.59 6.21
CA GLU A 68 -0.59 27.33 5.44
C GLU A 68 -0.80 27.11 3.94
N LYS A 69 -0.80 28.19 3.16
CA LYS A 69 -0.86 28.10 1.69
C LYS A 69 0.51 27.72 1.16
N LEU A 70 0.61 26.54 0.53
CA LEU A 70 1.85 26.10 -0.10
C LEU A 70 2.13 26.83 -1.41
N SER A 71 3.42 26.93 -1.77
CA SER A 71 3.85 27.33 -3.10
C SER A 71 3.30 26.39 -4.17
N ILE A 72 3.24 26.87 -5.41
CA ILE A 72 2.93 26.02 -6.56
C ILE A 72 3.99 24.93 -6.63
N PHE A 73 3.56 23.69 -6.80
CA PHE A 73 4.49 22.59 -6.95
C PHE A 73 5.05 22.57 -8.38
N SER A 74 6.14 23.30 -8.59
CA SER A 74 6.80 23.52 -9.89
C SER A 74 8.23 22.97 -9.92
N GLN A 75 8.92 23.09 -11.06
CA GLN A 75 10.34 22.73 -11.16
C GLN A 75 11.23 23.63 -10.30
N GLU A 76 10.87 24.89 -10.14
CA GLU A 76 11.56 25.85 -9.27
C GLU A 76 11.43 25.43 -7.81
N GLU A 77 10.24 24.98 -7.39
CA GLU A 77 10.04 24.44 -6.04
C GLU A 77 10.89 23.18 -5.82
N LEU A 78 10.98 22.28 -6.79
CA LEU A 78 11.87 21.12 -6.68
C LEU A 78 13.33 21.54 -6.50
N LYS A 79 13.84 22.46 -7.34
CA LYS A 79 15.21 22.99 -7.20
C LYS A 79 15.46 23.64 -5.83
N ARG A 80 14.45 24.32 -5.29
CA ARG A 80 14.51 24.90 -3.94
C ARG A 80 14.67 23.81 -2.88
N LEU A 81 13.86 22.76 -2.92
CA LEU A 81 13.98 21.62 -2.00
C LEU A 81 15.35 20.93 -2.14
N GLU A 82 15.84 20.76 -3.37
CA GLU A 82 17.13 20.13 -3.65
C GLU A 82 18.32 20.90 -3.08
N SER A 83 18.20 22.22 -2.89
CA SER A 83 19.25 23.08 -2.34
C SER A 83 19.56 22.87 -0.85
N PHE A 84 18.72 22.13 -0.12
CA PHE A 84 18.98 21.74 1.28
C PHE A 84 20.07 20.65 1.35
N SER A 85 21.31 20.99 0.95
CA SER A 85 22.42 20.06 0.70
C SER A 85 22.85 19.22 1.90
N LYS A 86 22.53 19.65 3.12
CA LYS A 86 22.84 18.91 4.36
C LYS A 86 21.75 17.90 4.75
N ALA A 87 20.59 17.94 4.12
CA ALA A 87 19.49 17.04 4.41
C ALA A 87 19.56 15.76 3.56
N ASN A 88 18.93 14.69 4.05
CA ASN A 88 18.87 13.40 3.37
C ASN A 88 18.24 13.53 1.97
N GLU A 89 18.83 12.85 1.00
CA GLU A 89 18.42 12.89 -0.41
C GLU A 89 16.98 12.43 -0.62
N GLU A 90 16.50 11.51 0.22
CA GLU A 90 15.12 11.03 0.18
C GLU A 90 14.13 12.17 0.38
N TYR A 91 14.38 13.07 1.34
CA TYR A 91 13.49 14.20 1.62
C TYR A 91 13.64 15.34 0.61
N ARG A 92 14.85 15.60 0.11
CA ARG A 92 15.12 16.74 -0.78
C ARG A 92 14.98 16.46 -2.28
N ILE A 93 15.15 15.20 -2.71
CA ILE A 93 15.13 14.80 -4.13
C ILE A 93 14.10 13.69 -4.37
N ILE A 94 14.28 12.52 -3.75
CA ILE A 94 13.60 11.30 -4.22
C ILE A 94 12.08 11.39 -4.00
N ILE A 95 11.63 11.62 -2.77
CA ILE A 95 10.20 11.77 -2.45
C ILE A 95 9.59 12.95 -3.23
N PRO A 96 10.18 14.17 -3.24
CA PRO A 96 9.67 15.28 -4.05
C PRO A 96 9.49 14.96 -5.54
N ARG A 97 10.43 14.25 -6.17
CA ARG A 97 10.36 13.90 -7.60
C ARG A 97 9.23 12.89 -7.88
N VAL A 98 9.03 11.90 -7.01
CA VAL A 98 7.89 10.97 -7.08
C VAL A 98 6.57 11.73 -6.91
N LEU A 99 6.48 12.60 -5.90
CA LEU A 99 5.30 13.44 -5.68
C LEU A 99 4.98 14.34 -6.87
N PHE A 100 6.00 14.91 -7.50
CA PHE A 100 5.82 15.81 -8.64
C PHE A 100 5.23 15.07 -9.84
N MET A 101 5.75 13.87 -10.16
CA MET A 101 5.14 12.98 -11.16
C MET A 101 3.68 12.69 -10.83
N MET A 102 3.38 12.34 -9.58
CA MET A 102 2.01 12.07 -9.13
C MET A 102 1.11 13.30 -9.29
N ALA A 103 1.59 14.49 -8.94
CA ALA A 103 0.85 15.75 -9.06
C ALA A 103 0.55 16.10 -10.53
N CYS A 104 1.54 15.97 -11.41
CA CYS A 104 1.37 16.17 -12.85
C CYS A 104 0.30 15.24 -13.42
N LEU A 105 0.35 13.95 -13.06
CA LEU A 105 -0.61 12.96 -13.51
C LEU A 105 -2.01 13.30 -13.01
N ARG A 106 -2.17 13.45 -11.69
CA ARG A 106 -3.45 13.78 -11.02
C ARG A 106 -4.13 15.00 -11.64
N ASN A 107 -3.37 16.05 -11.97
CA ASN A 107 -3.90 17.28 -12.56
C ASN A 107 -4.39 17.13 -14.02
N LYS A 108 -4.03 16.05 -14.72
CA LYS A 108 -4.34 15.82 -16.13
C LYS A 108 -5.34 14.69 -16.38
N ARG A 109 -6.00 14.17 -15.33
CA ARG A 109 -6.85 12.96 -15.40
C ARG A 109 -8.30 13.14 -14.94
N GLY A 110 -8.86 14.34 -15.11
CA GLY A 110 -10.31 14.55 -14.95
C GLY A 110 -10.87 14.43 -13.53
N ALA A 111 -10.03 14.12 -12.54
CA ALA A 111 -10.45 13.70 -11.20
C ALA A 111 -10.93 14.83 -10.27
N ILE A 112 -10.76 16.10 -10.67
CA ILE A 112 -11.28 17.26 -9.94
C ILE A 112 -11.81 18.28 -10.95
N HIS A 113 -11.00 18.59 -11.95
CA HIS A 113 -11.38 19.47 -13.04
C HIS A 113 -11.66 18.64 -14.29
N PRO A 114 -12.69 18.97 -15.08
CA PRO A 114 -12.92 18.34 -16.37
C PRO A 114 -11.63 18.33 -17.19
N GLY A 115 -11.22 17.14 -17.62
CA GLY A 115 -10.02 16.93 -18.41
C GLY A 115 -10.34 16.16 -19.68
N SER A 116 -9.38 16.09 -20.61
CA SER A 116 -9.53 15.32 -21.84
C SER A 116 -9.55 13.79 -21.61
N ILE A 117 -9.14 13.34 -20.42
CA ILE A 117 -9.06 11.95 -20.03
C ILE A 117 -9.87 11.73 -18.76
N ASN A 118 -10.80 10.78 -18.82
CA ASN A 118 -11.56 10.35 -17.66
C ASN A 118 -10.68 9.59 -16.66
N PRO A 119 -10.91 9.74 -15.35
CA PRO A 119 -10.27 8.93 -14.34
C PRO A 119 -10.45 7.45 -14.62
N ASN A 120 -9.37 6.68 -14.51
CA ASN A 120 -9.35 5.28 -14.85
C ASN A 120 -8.46 4.48 -13.89
N LYS A 121 -8.58 3.15 -13.98
CA LYS A 121 -7.84 2.20 -13.13
C LYS A 121 -6.33 2.29 -13.31
N MET A 122 -5.84 2.54 -14.52
CA MET A 122 -4.39 2.58 -14.81
C MET A 122 -3.74 3.72 -14.03
N ASP A 123 -4.28 4.94 -14.15
CA ASP A 123 -3.75 6.11 -13.47
C ASP A 123 -3.94 6.00 -11.95
N ALA A 124 -5.12 5.55 -11.49
CA ALA A 124 -5.39 5.33 -10.07
C ALA A 124 -4.41 4.32 -9.45
N ARG A 125 -4.08 3.24 -10.18
CA ARG A 125 -3.12 2.22 -9.72
C ARG A 125 -1.71 2.79 -9.60
N LEU A 126 -1.23 3.53 -10.59
CA LEU A 126 0.10 4.16 -10.54
C LEU A 126 0.21 5.13 -9.36
N LEU A 127 -0.80 5.98 -9.18
CA LEU A 127 -0.86 6.93 -8.07
C LEU A 127 -0.90 6.24 -6.71
N LEU A 128 -1.68 5.16 -6.58
CA LEU A 128 -1.76 4.39 -5.34
C LEU A 128 -0.43 3.70 -5.00
N ILE A 129 0.24 3.12 -6.00
CA ILE A 129 1.57 2.52 -5.82
C ILE A 129 2.57 3.59 -5.36
N GLY A 130 2.54 4.78 -5.95
CA GLY A 130 3.36 5.92 -5.52
C GLY A 130 3.10 6.31 -4.06
N ALA A 131 1.83 6.39 -3.65
CA ALA A 131 1.48 6.68 -2.27
C ALA A 131 1.95 5.58 -1.30
N LYS A 132 1.80 4.30 -1.66
CA LYS A 132 2.31 3.16 -0.88
C LYS A 132 3.82 3.25 -0.67
N TRP A 133 4.56 3.48 -1.75
CA TRP A 133 6.01 3.62 -1.70
C TRP A 133 6.42 4.79 -0.80
N ILE A 134 5.78 5.96 -0.94
CA ILE A 134 6.08 7.13 -0.10
C ILE A 134 5.79 6.85 1.38
N VAL A 135 4.68 6.22 1.73
CA VAL A 135 4.38 5.87 3.13
C VAL A 135 5.40 4.87 3.68
N ALA A 136 5.79 3.88 2.89
CA ALA A 136 6.82 2.92 3.26
C ALA A 136 8.19 3.61 3.46
N GLU A 137 8.54 4.55 2.59
CA GLU A 137 9.80 5.28 2.65
C GLU A 137 9.85 6.25 3.83
N LEU A 138 8.77 7.00 4.08
CA LEU A 138 8.63 7.81 5.29
C LEU A 138 8.73 6.94 6.54
N PHE A 139 8.13 5.75 6.55
CA PHE A 139 8.26 4.83 7.67
C PHE A 139 9.71 4.36 7.83
N ARG A 140 10.37 3.91 6.77
CA ARG A 140 11.78 3.47 6.76
C ARG A 140 12.72 4.55 7.32
N LEU A 141 12.54 5.81 6.90
CA LEU A 141 13.39 6.93 7.31
C LEU A 141 13.24 7.34 8.78
N ASN A 142 12.09 7.04 9.40
CA ASN A 142 11.76 7.48 10.76
C ASN A 142 11.66 6.34 11.77
N SER A 143 11.65 5.09 11.30
CA SER A 143 11.56 3.89 12.13
C SER A 143 12.81 3.72 12.98
N LYS A 144 12.62 3.47 14.28
CA LYS A 144 13.71 3.08 15.21
C LYS A 144 13.53 1.67 15.78
N ILE A 145 12.64 0.87 15.17
CA ILE A 145 12.44 -0.54 15.55
C ILE A 145 13.44 -1.43 14.80
N SER A 146 13.41 -2.74 15.06
CA SER A 146 14.34 -3.68 14.42
C SER A 146 14.20 -3.67 12.88
N GLU A 147 15.27 -4.05 12.19
CA GLU A 147 15.27 -4.14 10.72
C GLU A 147 14.21 -5.13 10.22
N HIS A 148 14.07 -6.27 10.89
CA HIS A 148 13.07 -7.28 10.57
C HIS A 148 11.64 -6.72 10.69
N GLU A 149 11.29 -6.12 11.83
CA GLU A 149 9.95 -5.55 12.02
C GLU A 149 9.69 -4.39 11.04
N THR A 150 10.73 -3.62 10.70
CA THR A 150 10.62 -2.57 9.68
C THR A 150 10.30 -3.16 8.31
N SER A 151 10.98 -4.23 7.91
CA SER A 151 10.73 -4.95 6.66
C SER A 151 9.31 -5.51 6.57
N ASP A 152 8.83 -6.15 7.63
CA ASP A 152 7.47 -6.73 7.68
C ASP A 152 6.39 -5.65 7.46
N ILE A 153 6.60 -4.46 8.03
CA ILE A 153 5.65 -3.34 7.89
C ILE A 153 5.73 -2.74 6.49
N ILE A 154 6.93 -2.59 5.93
CA ILE A 154 7.11 -2.11 4.56
C ILE A 154 6.40 -3.06 3.59
N GLU A 155 6.61 -4.37 3.72
CA GLU A 155 5.96 -5.38 2.89
C GLU A 155 4.42 -5.30 3.00
N ALA A 156 3.90 -5.13 4.22
CA ALA A 156 2.47 -4.94 4.43
C ALA A 156 1.93 -3.66 3.77
N ILE A 157 2.69 -2.55 3.78
CA ILE A 157 2.30 -1.29 3.13
C ILE A 157 2.26 -1.45 1.60
N VAL A 158 3.29 -2.06 1.00
CA VAL A 158 3.44 -2.14 -0.46
C VAL A 158 2.68 -3.31 -1.09
N SER A 159 2.10 -4.20 -0.28
CA SER A 159 1.28 -5.32 -0.72
C SER A 159 0.23 -4.92 -1.76
N VAL A 160 -0.02 -5.78 -2.76
CA VAL A 160 -0.93 -5.45 -3.87
C VAL A 160 -2.40 -5.50 -3.40
N GLU A 161 -3.21 -4.54 -3.86
CA GLU A 161 -4.67 -4.61 -3.66
C GLU A 161 -5.30 -5.59 -4.65
N ILE A 162 -5.90 -6.65 -4.13
CA ILE A 162 -6.53 -7.71 -4.92
C ILE A 162 -8.04 -7.63 -4.67
N PRO A 163 -8.87 -7.18 -5.62
CA PRO A 163 -10.31 -6.94 -5.39
C PRO A 163 -11.08 -8.15 -4.87
N LEU A 164 -10.64 -9.36 -5.26
CA LEU A 164 -11.21 -10.61 -4.81
C LEU A 164 -10.91 -10.92 -3.33
N LEU A 165 -9.93 -10.24 -2.73
CA LEU A 165 -9.47 -10.46 -1.37
C LEU A 165 -9.79 -9.27 -0.49
N TRP A 166 -10.47 -9.54 0.62
CA TRP A 166 -10.81 -8.53 1.61
C TRP A 166 -10.05 -8.75 2.92
N ASN A 167 -9.20 -7.79 3.26
CA ASN A 167 -8.47 -7.79 4.53
C ASN A 167 -9.30 -7.09 5.62
N ILE A 168 -9.69 -7.84 6.65
CA ILE A 168 -10.41 -7.36 7.83
C ILE A 168 -9.81 -7.96 9.12
N ASN A 169 -9.40 -7.10 10.06
CA ASN A 169 -8.91 -7.50 11.39
C ASN A 169 -7.83 -8.60 11.37
N GLY A 170 -6.88 -8.53 10.43
CA GLY A 170 -5.81 -9.51 10.27
C GLY A 170 -6.21 -10.80 9.54
N LYS A 171 -7.48 -10.95 9.15
CA LYS A 171 -7.97 -12.02 8.29
C LYS A 171 -8.14 -11.54 6.85
N THR A 172 -7.78 -12.39 5.90
CA THR A 172 -7.99 -12.19 4.47
C THR A 172 -9.12 -13.12 4.02
N ARG A 173 -10.22 -12.54 3.53
CA ARG A 173 -11.40 -13.27 3.04
C ARG A 173 -11.43 -13.26 1.52
N VAL A 174 -11.68 -14.42 0.92
CA VAL A 174 -11.97 -14.51 -0.52
C VAL A 174 -13.44 -14.19 -0.75
N LEU A 175 -13.73 -13.10 -1.46
CA LEU A 175 -15.09 -12.58 -1.64
C LEU A 175 -15.96 -13.42 -2.58
N ASN A 176 -15.36 -14.18 -3.51
CA ASN A 176 -16.10 -15.10 -4.35
C ASN A 176 -16.50 -16.35 -3.55
N THR A 177 -17.74 -16.36 -3.05
CA THR A 177 -18.29 -17.46 -2.24
C THR A 177 -18.34 -18.79 -3.00
N LYS A 178 -18.48 -18.75 -4.33
CA LYS A 178 -18.56 -19.93 -5.23
C LYS A 178 -17.19 -20.51 -5.61
N MET A 179 -16.09 -19.85 -5.25
CA MET A 179 -14.74 -20.34 -5.56
C MET A 179 -14.42 -21.63 -4.80
N LEU A 180 -13.79 -22.59 -5.49
CA LEU A 180 -13.39 -23.86 -4.89
C LEU A 180 -12.35 -23.63 -3.80
N VAL A 181 -12.34 -24.50 -2.79
CA VAL A 181 -11.41 -24.38 -1.64
C VAL A 181 -9.95 -24.37 -2.09
N LYS A 182 -9.57 -25.23 -3.04
CA LYS A 182 -8.21 -25.25 -3.59
C LYS A 182 -7.80 -23.91 -4.20
N ASP A 183 -8.72 -23.26 -4.92
CA ASP A 183 -8.46 -22.00 -5.60
C ASP A 183 -8.40 -20.85 -4.58
N LYS A 184 -9.27 -20.88 -3.55
CA LYS A 184 -9.19 -19.94 -2.42
C LYS A 184 -7.84 -19.99 -1.72
N ILE A 185 -7.28 -21.20 -1.50
CA ILE A 185 -5.95 -21.38 -0.90
C ILE A 185 -4.88 -20.69 -1.76
N LEU A 186 -4.88 -20.92 -3.08
CA LEU A 186 -3.90 -20.30 -3.98
C LEU A 186 -4.01 -18.77 -3.99
N CYS A 187 -5.24 -18.23 -4.03
CA CYS A 187 -5.48 -16.79 -3.98
C CYS A 187 -4.98 -16.15 -2.67
N LEU A 188 -5.17 -16.82 -1.53
CA LEU A 188 -4.67 -16.31 -0.24
C LEU A 188 -3.14 -16.35 -0.17
N LEU A 189 -2.53 -17.44 -0.61
CA LEU A 189 -1.07 -17.59 -0.61
C LEU A 189 -0.36 -16.67 -1.62
N TYR A 190 -1.08 -16.15 -2.62
CA TYR A 190 -0.53 -15.14 -3.53
C TYR A 190 -0.25 -13.80 -2.82
N VAL A 191 -0.92 -13.53 -1.70
CA VAL A 191 -0.66 -12.32 -0.91
C VAL A 191 0.57 -12.51 -0.04
N LYS A 192 0.67 -13.65 0.65
CA LYS A 192 1.76 -14.00 1.54
C LYS A 192 1.74 -15.48 1.89
N SER A 193 2.88 -16.00 2.32
CA SER A 193 2.97 -17.29 3.01
C SER A 193 2.19 -17.26 4.33
N MET A 194 1.62 -18.39 4.71
CA MET A 194 0.73 -18.50 5.88
C MET A 194 0.87 -19.86 6.55
N THR A 195 0.51 -19.95 7.83
CA THR A 195 0.40 -21.25 8.48
C THR A 195 -0.83 -22.01 7.98
N GLU A 196 -0.84 -23.35 8.12
CA GLU A 196 -2.04 -24.16 7.83
C GLU A 196 -3.25 -23.62 8.62
N LYS A 197 -3.05 -23.33 9.90
CA LYS A 197 -4.10 -22.83 10.79
C LYS A 197 -4.68 -21.53 10.25
N ASP A 198 -3.82 -20.58 9.90
CA ASP A 198 -4.25 -19.30 9.38
C ASP A 198 -5.00 -19.46 8.06
N LEU A 199 -4.50 -20.27 7.12
CA LEU A 199 -5.22 -20.52 5.86
C LEU A 199 -6.62 -21.06 6.11
N ARG A 200 -6.72 -22.09 6.96
CA ARG A 200 -7.99 -22.74 7.29
C ARG A 200 -8.98 -21.76 7.93
N GLU A 201 -8.52 -20.93 8.86
CA GLU A 201 -9.32 -19.87 9.48
C GLU A 201 -9.68 -18.74 8.51
N ASN A 202 -8.85 -18.50 7.50
CA ASN A 202 -9.10 -17.50 6.47
C ASN A 202 -10.21 -17.91 5.49
N ILE A 203 -10.33 -19.21 5.21
CA ILE A 203 -11.40 -19.77 4.35
C ILE A 203 -12.57 -20.39 5.14
N GLU A 204 -12.52 -20.35 6.47
CA GLU A 204 -13.56 -20.86 7.37
C GLU A 204 -13.86 -22.36 7.19
N TYR A 205 -12.84 -23.14 6.86
CA TYR A 205 -12.98 -24.58 6.58
C TYR A 205 -12.96 -25.40 7.87
N GLN A 206 -14.05 -26.12 8.13
CA GLN A 206 -14.29 -26.79 9.41
C GLN A 206 -13.47 -28.07 9.57
N ASN A 207 -13.35 -28.89 8.53
CA ASN A 207 -12.74 -30.21 8.63
C ASN A 207 -11.21 -30.15 8.46
N ILE A 208 -10.48 -30.21 9.58
CA ILE A 208 -9.00 -30.16 9.61
C ILE A 208 -8.37 -31.28 8.77
N THR A 209 -8.84 -32.51 8.93
CA THR A 209 -8.27 -33.68 8.24
C THR A 209 -8.42 -33.57 6.73
N MET A 210 -9.58 -33.12 6.24
CA MET A 210 -9.79 -32.91 4.81
C MET A 210 -8.97 -31.72 4.30
N PHE A 211 -8.88 -30.64 5.08
CA PHE A 211 -8.05 -29.50 4.72
C PHE A 211 -6.58 -29.89 4.50
N LYS A 212 -6.00 -30.67 5.42
CA LYS A 212 -4.65 -31.25 5.25
C LYS A 212 -4.51 -32.09 3.99
N LYS A 213 -5.55 -32.87 3.62
CA LYS A 213 -5.55 -33.64 2.36
C LYS A 213 -5.50 -32.73 1.13
N ILE A 214 -6.22 -31.60 1.13
CA ILE A 214 -6.14 -30.62 0.03
C ILE A 214 -4.73 -30.06 -0.07
N LEU A 215 -4.13 -29.62 1.05
CA LEU A 215 -2.77 -29.06 1.05
C LEU A 215 -1.74 -30.07 0.53
N LYS A 216 -1.78 -31.32 1.02
CA LYS A 216 -0.89 -32.39 0.54
C LYS A 216 -1.07 -32.67 -0.95
N LYS A 217 -2.30 -32.59 -1.46
CA LYS A 217 -2.56 -32.74 -2.90
C LYS A 217 -1.97 -31.60 -3.70
N LEU A 218 -2.20 -30.35 -3.30
CA LEU A 218 -1.62 -29.17 -3.96
C LEU A 218 -0.08 -29.15 -3.88
N HIS A 219 0.49 -29.67 -2.80
CA HIS A 219 1.93 -29.87 -2.65
C HIS A 219 2.47 -30.91 -3.64
N ALA A 220 1.82 -32.08 -3.74
CA ALA A 220 2.18 -33.12 -4.69
C ALA A 220 2.05 -32.65 -6.15
N GLU A 221 1.04 -31.83 -6.45
CA GLU A 221 0.84 -31.18 -7.75
C GLU A 221 1.80 -29.99 -8.00
N ARG A 222 2.69 -29.69 -7.05
CA ARG A 222 3.67 -28.60 -7.10
C ARG A 222 3.07 -27.22 -7.29
N PHE A 223 1.84 -26.99 -6.83
CA PHE A 223 1.28 -25.63 -6.73
C PHE A 223 1.73 -24.91 -5.46
N LEU A 224 2.12 -25.63 -4.41
CA LEU A 224 2.59 -25.04 -3.16
C LEU A 224 3.67 -25.90 -2.50
N GLU A 225 4.43 -25.30 -1.59
CA GLU A 225 5.29 -25.99 -0.63
C GLU A 225 4.56 -26.00 0.72
N TYR A 226 4.51 -27.16 1.38
CA TYR A 226 3.89 -27.33 2.70
C TYR A 226 4.88 -28.06 3.61
N SER A 227 5.62 -27.28 4.39
CA SER A 227 6.67 -27.74 5.32
C SER A 227 6.56 -26.98 6.62
N ASP A 228 6.82 -27.65 7.75
CA ASP A 228 6.93 -27.02 9.08
C ASP A 228 5.73 -26.12 9.42
N ASP A 229 4.52 -26.62 9.15
CA ASP A 229 3.23 -25.92 9.29
C ASP A 229 3.07 -24.62 8.48
N THR A 230 4.06 -24.26 7.67
CA THR A 230 4.07 -23.11 6.77
C THR A 230 3.72 -23.56 5.35
N VAL A 231 2.88 -22.77 4.69
CA VAL A 231 2.41 -23.01 3.34
C VAL A 231 2.79 -21.82 2.47
N MET A 232 3.43 -22.08 1.33
CA MET A 232 3.93 -21.05 0.42
C MET A 232 3.62 -21.44 -1.03
N LEU A 233 3.38 -20.47 -1.91
CA LEU A 233 3.22 -20.79 -3.33
C LEU A 233 4.54 -21.23 -3.96
N SER A 234 4.44 -22.18 -4.89
CA SER A 234 5.47 -22.38 -5.89
C SER A 234 5.29 -21.40 -7.06
N PRO A 235 6.27 -21.28 -7.97
CA PRO A 235 6.09 -20.52 -9.21
C PRO A 235 4.87 -20.98 -10.04
N LEU A 236 4.56 -22.28 -10.04
CA LEU A 236 3.39 -22.81 -10.75
C LEU A 236 2.08 -22.39 -10.08
N GLY A 237 2.04 -22.43 -8.74
CA GLY A 237 0.91 -21.93 -7.97
C GLY A 237 0.69 -20.44 -8.15
N GLN A 238 1.77 -19.66 -8.23
CA GLN A 238 1.71 -18.22 -8.47
C GLN A 238 1.02 -17.91 -9.80
N LYS A 239 1.46 -18.55 -10.88
CA LYS A 239 0.81 -18.41 -12.20
C LYS A 239 -0.68 -18.78 -12.14
N LYS A 240 -1.02 -19.86 -11.41
CA LYS A 240 -2.42 -20.28 -11.30
C LYS A 240 -3.27 -19.30 -10.49
N ALA A 241 -2.73 -18.77 -9.41
CA ALA A 241 -3.40 -17.75 -8.61
C ALA A 241 -3.65 -16.49 -9.44
N GLU A 242 -2.69 -16.05 -10.24
CA GLU A 242 -2.86 -14.89 -11.13
C GLU A 242 -4.00 -15.06 -12.13
N GLU A 243 -4.23 -16.26 -12.66
CA GLU A 243 -5.38 -16.55 -13.51
C GLU A 243 -6.71 -16.43 -12.76
N LEU A 244 -6.75 -16.85 -11.49
CA LEU A 244 -7.95 -16.82 -10.64
C LEU A 244 -8.29 -15.41 -10.11
N LEU A 245 -7.30 -14.52 -10.06
CA LEU A 245 -7.41 -13.17 -9.53
C LEU A 245 -7.67 -12.09 -10.60
N LYS A 246 -7.68 -12.47 -11.89
CA LYS A 246 -8.09 -11.62 -13.01
C LYS A 246 -9.59 -11.40 -13.02
#